data_AF-A0A3P6TP25-F1
#
_entry.id   AF-A0A3P6TP25-F1
#
_cell.length_a   1.000
_cell.length_b   1.000
_cell.length_c   1.000
_cell.angle_alpha   90.00
_cell.angle_beta   90.00
_cell.angle_gamma   90.00
#
_symmetry.space_group_name_H-M   'P 1'
#
loop_
_entity.id
_entity.type
_entity.pdbx_description
1 polymer ?
#
loop_
_entity_poly.entity_id
_entity_poly.type
_entity_poly.pdbx_seq_one_letter_code
_entity_poly.pdbx_strand_id
1 'polypeptide(L)'
;MARSGSFSGIIIMILIAVTFCYTACTLSDNWIIMCNRWTLYAKHCRKPYPEMAYRAMGAGARSVCSSILNTVFFGVAVVFCLLSAYIINDFIVSIANYDIGFCNVLLFVAIAIYPVTLLRSPQDFWWAVVLAMLTTLFAVTLILIGSWLDYGKCSGTVRDSKPIIHFDGTIASLGTYIFGFGGHIVFPSVQHDMKQPKHFTRSAILAYV
;
A
#
# COMPACT_ATOMS: atom_id res chain seq x y z
N MET A 1 -9.60 13.11 -0.97
CA MET A 1 -9.98 14.29 -0.14
C MET A 1 -11.02 15.20 -0.81
N ALA A 2 -10.92 15.46 -2.12
CA ALA A 2 -11.83 16.42 -2.78
C ALA A 2 -13.32 16.01 -2.84
N ARG A 3 -13.65 14.71 -2.71
CA ARG A 3 -15.03 14.20 -2.77
C ARG A 3 -15.66 13.91 -1.40
N SER A 4 -14.89 13.41 -0.43
CA SER A 4 -15.36 13.12 0.94
C SER A 4 -15.51 14.35 1.84
N GLY A 5 -14.95 15.49 1.43
CA GLY A 5 -14.72 16.63 2.33
C GLY A 5 -13.48 16.41 3.21
N SER A 6 -12.76 17.49 3.52
CA SER A 6 -11.47 17.43 4.21
C SER A 6 -11.60 16.86 5.63
N PHE A 7 -12.62 17.26 6.39
CA PHE A 7 -12.80 16.83 7.78
C PHE A 7 -13.20 15.35 7.90
N SER A 8 -14.22 14.92 7.15
CA SER A 8 -14.64 13.51 7.11
C SER A 8 -13.53 12.59 6.60
N GLY A 9 -12.77 13.03 5.59
CA GLY A 9 -11.63 12.27 5.07
C GLY A 9 -10.54 12.05 6.12
N ILE A 10 -10.16 13.09 6.87
CA ILE A 10 -9.12 12.99 7.93
C ILE A 10 -9.56 12.00 9.02
N ILE A 11 -10.80 12.11 9.52
CA ILE A 11 -11.31 11.20 10.55
C ILE A 11 -11.25 9.74 10.08
N ILE A 12 -11.69 9.47 8.86
CA ILE A 12 -11.71 8.11 8.30
C ILE A 12 -10.28 7.58 8.11
N MET A 13 -9.34 8.40 7.65
CA MET A 13 -7.95 7.96 7.53
C MET A 13 -7.34 7.63 8.89
N ILE A 14 -7.62 8.40 9.95
CA ILE A 14 -7.15 8.10 11.31
C ILE A 14 -7.75 6.77 11.79
N LEU A 15 -9.06 6.54 11.61
CA LEU A 15 -9.72 5.30 12.01
C LEU A 15 -9.16 4.08 11.28
N ILE A 16 -8.94 4.20 9.97
CA ILE A 16 -8.32 3.15 9.16
C ILE A 16 -6.88 2.90 9.62
N ALA A 17 -6.08 3.95 9.82
CA ALA A 17 -4.70 3.81 10.28
C ALA A 17 -4.60 3.05 11.61
N VAL A 18 -5.42 3.42 12.60
CA VAL A 18 -5.46 2.74 13.92
C VAL A 18 -5.89 1.29 13.77
N THR A 19 -6.94 1.02 12.99
CA THR A 19 -7.46 -0.34 12.80
C THR A 19 -6.43 -1.23 12.10
N PHE A 20 -5.80 -0.74 11.03
CA PHE A 20 -4.81 -1.48 10.28
C PHE A 20 -3.52 -1.68 11.10
N CYS A 21 -3.09 -0.68 11.86
CA CYS A 21 -1.99 -0.79 12.80
C CYS A 21 -2.25 -1.88 13.85
N TYR A 22 -3.44 -1.90 14.46
CA TYR A 22 -3.83 -2.94 15.41
C TYR A 22 -3.75 -4.33 14.79
N THR A 23 -4.35 -4.52 13.60
CA THR A 23 -4.30 -5.82 12.90
C THR A 23 -2.88 -6.23 12.53
N ALA A 24 -2.01 -5.29 12.14
CA ALA A 24 -0.61 -5.54 11.84
C ALA A 24 0.16 -6.04 13.07
N CYS A 25 -0.07 -5.44 14.23
CA CYS A 25 0.53 -5.87 15.50
C CYS A 25 0.07 -7.27 15.89
N THR A 26 -1.25 -7.55 15.83
CA THR A 26 -1.79 -8.89 16.13
C THR A 26 -1.25 -9.95 15.18
N LEU A 27 -1.16 -9.64 13.89
CA LEU A 27 -0.63 -10.55 12.88
C LEU A 27 0.86 -10.84 13.12
N SER A 28 1.62 -9.82 13.53
CA SER A 28 3.04 -9.94 13.91
C SER A 28 3.24 -10.88 15.09
N ASP A 29 2.44 -10.72 16.14
CA ASP A 29 2.53 -11.56 17.33
C ASP A 29 2.12 -13.00 17.01
N ASN A 30 1.08 -13.19 16.19
CA ASN A 30 0.66 -14.51 15.72
C ASN A 30 1.80 -15.25 14.99
N TRP A 31 2.50 -14.55 14.09
CA TRP A 31 3.63 -15.11 13.36
C TRP A 31 4.77 -15.55 14.28
N ILE A 32 5.10 -14.74 15.29
CA ILE A 32 6.13 -15.07 16.30
C ILE A 32 5.72 -16.31 17.10
N ILE A 33 4.46 -16.38 17.56
CA ILE A 33 3.92 -17.54 18.28
C ILE A 33 4.04 -18.80 17.40
N MET A 34 3.70 -18.68 16.11
CA MET A 34 3.80 -19.80 15.19
C MET A 34 5.24 -20.29 15.02
N CYS A 35 6.20 -19.39 14.84
CA CYS A 35 7.62 -19.74 14.73
C CYS A 35 8.19 -20.37 16.01
N ASN A 36 7.74 -19.90 17.18
CA ASN A 36 8.17 -20.47 18.47
C ASN A 36 7.61 -21.88 18.70
N ARG A 37 6.36 -22.14 18.27
CA ARG A 37 5.71 -23.45 18.46
C ARG A 37 6.13 -24.47 17.40
N TRP A 38 6.39 -24.05 16.17
CA TRP A 38 6.80 -24.91 15.07
C TRP A 38 8.07 -24.40 14.40
N THR A 39 9.21 -24.93 14.84
CA THR A 39 10.55 -24.52 14.39
C THR A 39 10.81 -24.73 12.90
N LEU A 40 10.00 -25.58 12.23
CA LEU A 40 10.04 -25.75 10.77
C LEU A 40 9.83 -24.42 10.02
N TYR A 41 8.89 -23.59 10.50
CA TYR A 41 8.58 -22.30 9.86
C TYR A 41 9.59 -21.20 10.18
N ALA A 42 10.37 -21.36 11.25
CA ALA A 42 11.39 -20.40 11.64
C ALA A 42 12.57 -20.34 10.65
N LYS A 43 12.85 -21.44 9.94
CA LYS A 43 13.97 -21.50 8.98
C LYS A 43 13.61 -20.97 7.59
N HIS A 44 12.46 -21.39 7.06
CA HIS A 44 12.00 -20.96 5.74
C HIS A 44 10.49 -21.10 5.61
N CYS A 45 9.82 -20.00 5.27
CA CYS A 45 8.41 -20.00 4.92
C CYS A 45 8.14 -19.00 3.80
N ARG A 46 7.81 -19.50 2.60
CA ARG A 46 7.49 -18.66 1.44
C ARG A 46 6.14 -17.94 1.57
N LYS A 47 5.17 -18.55 2.26
CA LYS A 47 3.80 -18.03 2.42
C LYS A 47 3.35 -18.07 3.87
N PRO A 48 3.86 -17.18 4.74
CA PRO A 48 3.53 -17.13 6.16
C PRO A 48 2.02 -17.07 6.46
N TYR A 49 1.28 -16.23 5.73
CA TYR A 49 -0.14 -15.95 6.02
C TYR A 49 -1.05 -17.18 5.84
N PRO A 50 -1.02 -17.92 4.70
CA PRO A 50 -1.75 -19.18 4.58
C PRO A 50 -1.31 -20.27 5.55
N GLU A 51 -0.04 -20.31 5.98
CA GLU A 51 0.44 -21.30 6.96
C GLU A 51 -0.13 -21.03 8.36
N MET A 52 -0.28 -19.77 8.75
CA MET A 52 -1.00 -19.39 9.97
C MET A 52 -2.45 -19.88 9.93
N ALA A 53 -3.14 -19.67 8.80
CA ALA A 53 -4.51 -20.17 8.59
C ALA A 53 -4.58 -21.72 8.63
N TYR A 54 -3.59 -22.40 8.05
CA TYR A 54 -3.48 -23.86 8.09
C TYR A 54 -3.38 -24.40 9.51
N ARG A 55 -2.50 -23.81 10.32
CA ARG A 55 -2.28 -24.26 11.70
C ARG A 55 -3.45 -23.94 12.63
N ALA A 56 -4.22 -22.90 12.32
CA ALA A 56 -5.40 -22.52 13.11
C ALA A 56 -6.65 -23.35 12.74
N MET A 57 -6.93 -23.56 11.45
CA MET A 57 -8.22 -24.04 10.96
C MET A 57 -8.12 -25.16 9.90
N GLY A 58 -6.93 -25.65 9.59
CA GLY A 58 -6.71 -26.77 8.67
C GLY A 58 -6.61 -26.38 7.19
N ALA A 59 -6.64 -27.41 6.33
CA ALA A 59 -6.35 -27.28 4.89
C ALA A 59 -7.34 -26.39 4.12
N GLY A 60 -8.64 -26.43 4.48
CA GLY A 60 -9.65 -25.59 3.84
C GLY A 60 -9.36 -24.10 4.02
N ALA A 61 -9.05 -23.68 5.26
CA ALA A 61 -8.71 -22.29 5.57
C ALA A 61 -7.44 -21.82 4.87
N ARG A 62 -6.43 -22.69 4.74
CA ARG A 62 -5.21 -22.42 3.94
C ARG A 62 -5.56 -22.08 2.50
N SER A 63 -6.42 -22.88 1.87
CA SER A 63 -6.81 -22.69 0.48
C SER A 63 -7.59 -21.39 0.30
N VAL A 64 -8.58 -21.14 1.15
CA VAL A 64 -9.38 -19.90 1.12
C VAL A 64 -8.50 -18.68 1.31
N CYS A 65 -7.62 -18.69 2.32
CA CYS A 65 -6.67 -17.61 2.57
C CYS A 65 -5.77 -17.39 1.34
N SER A 66 -5.15 -18.43 0.79
CA SER A 66 -4.31 -18.29 -0.40
C SER A 66 -5.07 -17.73 -1.61
N SER A 67 -6.33 -18.12 -1.82
CA SER A 67 -7.16 -17.58 -2.91
C SER A 67 -7.44 -16.10 -2.72
N ILE A 68 -7.83 -15.67 -1.51
CA ILE A 68 -8.07 -14.25 -1.20
C ILE A 68 -6.81 -13.43 -1.44
N LEU A 69 -5.66 -13.88 -0.91
CA LEU A 69 -4.39 -13.19 -1.06
C LEU A 69 -3.99 -13.03 -2.54
N ASN A 70 -4.13 -14.10 -3.34
CA ASN A 70 -3.80 -14.05 -4.76
C ASN A 70 -4.70 -13.06 -5.53
N THR A 71 -6.00 -13.03 -5.24
CA THR A 71 -6.94 -12.06 -5.85
C THR A 71 -6.56 -10.63 -5.47
N VAL A 72 -6.22 -10.37 -4.20
CA VAL A 72 -5.79 -9.05 -3.75
C VAL A 72 -4.48 -8.64 -4.44
N PHE A 73 -3.48 -9.51 -4.50
CA PHE A 73 -2.21 -9.20 -5.16
C PHE A 73 -2.37 -8.92 -6.66
N PHE A 74 -3.24 -9.67 -7.35
CA PHE A 74 -3.57 -9.38 -8.74
C PHE A 74 -4.20 -7.99 -8.88
N GLY A 75 -5.21 -7.67 -8.05
CA GLY A 75 -5.86 -6.36 -8.07
C GLY A 75 -4.88 -5.21 -7.79
N VAL A 76 -4.01 -5.37 -6.79
CA VAL A 76 -2.98 -4.38 -6.44
C VAL A 76 -1.99 -4.17 -7.60
N ALA A 77 -1.55 -5.26 -8.25
CA ALA A 77 -0.66 -5.17 -9.40
C ALA A 77 -1.32 -4.41 -10.56
N VAL A 78 -2.58 -4.69 -10.87
CA VAL A 78 -3.35 -3.99 -11.91
C VAL A 78 -3.44 -2.49 -11.59
N VAL A 79 -3.86 -2.13 -10.37
CA VAL A 79 -4.01 -0.73 -9.96
C VAL A 79 -2.68 0.03 -10.04
N PHE A 80 -1.58 -0.56 -9.58
CA PHE A 80 -0.27 0.08 -9.67
C PHE A 80 0.22 0.22 -11.11
N CYS A 81 0.04 -0.77 -11.98
CA CYS A 81 0.38 -0.64 -13.40
C CYS A 81 -0.41 0.48 -14.08
N LEU A 82 -1.72 0.57 -13.82
CA LEU A 82 -2.57 1.63 -14.36
C LEU A 82 -2.13 3.01 -13.86
N LEU A 83 -1.85 3.14 -12.55
CA LEU A 83 -1.41 4.37 -11.94
C LEU A 83 -0.04 4.82 -12.50
N SER A 84 0.92 3.91 -12.61
CA SER A 84 2.24 4.19 -13.18
C SER A 84 2.14 4.62 -14.64
N ALA A 85 1.32 3.93 -15.45
CA ALA A 85 1.12 4.30 -16.84
C ALA A 85 0.52 5.69 -17.00
N TYR A 86 -0.46 6.04 -16.16
CA TYR A 86 -1.09 7.36 -16.14
C TYR A 86 -0.08 8.47 -15.81
N ILE A 87 0.69 8.29 -14.72
CA ILE A 87 1.69 9.28 -14.28
C ILE A 87 2.78 9.48 -15.35
N ILE A 88 3.26 8.39 -15.98
CA ILE A 88 4.28 8.48 -17.02
C ILE A 88 3.74 9.20 -18.26
N ASN A 89 2.52 8.89 -18.69
CA ASN A 89 1.91 9.55 -19.84
C ASN A 89 1.75 11.07 -19.59
N ASP A 90 1.18 11.45 -18.45
CA ASP A 90 0.98 12.86 -18.09
C ASP A 90 2.32 13.61 -17.97
N PHE A 91 3.36 12.96 -17.44
CA PHE A 91 4.69 13.53 -17.36
C PHE A 91 5.31 13.80 -18.75
N ILE A 92 5.16 12.85 -19.68
CA ILE A 92 5.68 12.98 -21.05
C ILE A 92 4.92 14.08 -21.80
N VAL A 93 3.60 14.13 -21.67
CA VAL A 93 2.78 15.20 -22.27
C VAL A 93 3.19 16.57 -21.72
N SER A 94 3.40 16.68 -20.40
CA SER A 94 3.76 17.94 -19.74
C SER A 94 5.13 18.49 -20.17
N ILE A 95 6.12 17.62 -20.37
CA ILE A 95 7.50 18.05 -20.68
C ILE A 95 7.77 18.09 -22.19
N ALA A 96 7.37 17.05 -22.92
CA ALA A 96 7.70 16.89 -24.32
C ALA A 96 6.58 17.33 -25.27
N ASN A 97 5.39 17.72 -24.75
CA ASN A 97 4.19 18.03 -25.54
C ASN A 97 3.85 16.94 -26.57
N TYR A 98 4.15 15.67 -26.22
CA TYR A 98 3.92 14.51 -27.07
C TYR A 98 3.07 13.49 -26.34
N ASP A 99 2.04 12.97 -26.99
CA ASP A 99 1.14 11.94 -26.43
C ASP A 99 1.43 10.58 -27.08
N ILE A 100 2.02 9.67 -26.31
CA ILE A 100 2.32 8.28 -26.72
C ILE A 100 1.03 7.43 -26.66
N GLY A 101 0.03 7.88 -25.90
CA GLY A 101 -1.20 7.18 -25.61
C GLY A 101 -1.07 6.22 -24.42
N PHE A 102 -2.03 6.32 -23.50
CA PHE A 102 -2.09 5.54 -22.25
C PHE A 102 -1.91 4.02 -22.44
N CYS A 103 -2.55 3.44 -23.47
CA CYS A 103 -2.49 1.99 -23.72
C CYS A 103 -1.07 1.50 -24.05
N ASN A 104 -0.32 2.30 -24.82
CA ASN A 104 1.05 1.96 -25.21
C ASN A 104 1.99 2.05 -24.01
N VAL A 105 1.84 3.10 -23.19
CA VAL A 105 2.61 3.27 -21.96
C VAL A 105 2.31 2.14 -20.96
N LEU A 106 1.04 1.73 -20.83
CA LEU A 106 0.66 0.61 -19.97
C LEU A 106 1.35 -0.70 -20.38
N LEU A 107 1.38 -0.99 -21.68
CA LEU A 107 2.04 -2.20 -22.20
C LEU A 107 3.55 -2.17 -21.92
N PHE A 108 4.18 -1.01 -22.13
CA PHE A 108 5.60 -0.80 -21.79
C PHE A 108 5.88 -1.01 -20.30
N VAL A 109 5.09 -0.40 -19.41
CA VAL A 109 5.23 -0.53 -17.95
C VAL A 109 5.09 -1.99 -17.51
N ALA A 110 4.11 -2.73 -18.05
CA ALA A 110 3.90 -4.13 -17.71
C ALA A 110 5.11 -5.00 -18.10
N ILE A 111 5.67 -4.80 -19.29
CA ILE A 111 6.88 -5.51 -19.74
C ILE A 111 8.09 -5.14 -18.87
N ALA A 112 8.25 -3.86 -18.53
CA ALA A 112 9.37 -3.38 -17.72
C ALA A 112 9.34 -3.91 -16.27
N ILE A 113 8.16 -4.04 -15.68
CA ILE A 113 7.99 -4.56 -14.30
C ILE A 113 8.11 -6.08 -14.24
N TYR A 114 7.72 -6.80 -15.29
CA TYR A 114 7.76 -8.27 -15.36
C TYR A 114 9.07 -8.90 -14.83
N PRO A 115 10.28 -8.51 -15.28
CA PRO A 115 11.51 -9.12 -14.77
C PRO A 115 11.72 -8.91 -13.27
N VAL A 116 11.26 -7.77 -12.73
CA VAL A 116 11.38 -7.46 -11.29
C VAL A 116 10.44 -8.34 -10.47
N THR A 117 9.28 -8.73 -11.03
CA THR A 117 8.34 -9.64 -10.33
C THR A 117 8.83 -11.07 -10.21
N LEU A 118 9.88 -11.45 -10.94
CA LEU A 118 10.51 -12.77 -10.83
C LEU A 118 11.43 -12.90 -9.60
N LEU A 119 11.73 -11.79 -8.91
CA LEU A 119 12.52 -11.79 -7.68
C LEU A 119 11.77 -12.50 -6.54
N ARG A 120 12.52 -13.20 -5.69
CA ARG A 120 11.96 -14.22 -4.80
C ARG A 120 11.42 -13.66 -3.48
N SER A 121 12.07 -12.65 -2.92
CA SER A 121 11.65 -12.01 -1.66
C SER A 121 12.12 -10.53 -1.58
N PRO A 122 11.41 -9.67 -0.80
CA PRO A 122 11.85 -8.32 -0.47
C PRO A 122 13.28 -8.19 0.06
N GLN A 123 13.85 -9.28 0.62
CA GLN A 123 15.24 -9.32 1.07
C GLN A 123 16.23 -9.13 -0.09
N ASP A 124 15.88 -9.58 -1.30
CA ASP A 124 16.77 -9.56 -2.48
C ASP A 124 16.87 -8.16 -3.12
N PHE A 125 15.94 -7.25 -2.84
CA PHE A 125 15.84 -5.92 -3.45
C PHE A 125 15.60 -4.78 -2.44
N TRP A 126 16.12 -4.92 -1.22
CA TRP A 126 15.93 -3.93 -0.15
C TRP A 126 16.31 -2.48 -0.56
N TRP A 127 17.32 -2.33 -1.43
CA TRP A 127 17.75 -1.01 -1.94
C TRP A 127 16.65 -0.31 -2.74
N ALA A 128 15.84 -1.05 -3.50
CA ALA A 128 14.74 -0.50 -4.27
C ALA A 128 13.61 -0.01 -3.35
N VAL A 129 13.38 -0.72 -2.23
CA VAL A 129 12.43 -0.31 -1.19
C VAL A 129 12.87 1.00 -0.53
N VAL A 130 14.16 1.12 -0.19
CA VAL A 130 14.71 2.36 0.39
C VAL A 130 14.62 3.52 -0.59
N LEU A 131 14.96 3.30 -1.87
CA LEU A 131 14.81 4.31 -2.91
C LEU A 131 13.36 4.76 -3.06
N ALA A 132 12.41 3.81 -3.08
CA ALA A 132 10.99 4.12 -3.14
C ALA A 132 10.57 5.02 -1.96
N MET A 133 10.97 4.70 -0.72
CA MET A 133 10.66 5.52 0.46
C MET A 133 11.24 6.94 0.38
N LEU A 134 12.45 7.10 -0.14
CA LEU A 134 13.06 8.43 -0.32
C LEU A 134 12.33 9.25 -1.40
N THR A 135 11.98 8.61 -2.52
CA THR A 135 11.25 9.29 -3.60
C THR A 135 9.84 9.71 -3.17
N THR A 136 9.14 8.90 -2.37
CA THR A 136 7.82 9.28 -1.84
C THR A 136 7.92 10.43 -0.84
N LEU A 137 8.93 10.43 0.04
CA LEU A 137 9.18 11.55 0.96
C LEU A 137 9.46 12.86 0.20
N PHE A 138 10.28 12.79 -0.85
CA PHE A 138 10.58 13.92 -1.71
C PHE A 138 9.32 14.42 -2.42
N ALA A 139 8.51 13.52 -3.00
CA ALA A 139 7.26 13.87 -3.67
C ALA A 139 6.26 14.54 -2.71
N VAL A 140 6.09 14.01 -1.49
CA VAL A 140 5.22 14.62 -0.46
C VAL A 140 5.69 16.03 -0.11
N THR A 141 7.01 16.22 0.03
CA THR A 141 7.59 17.54 0.32
C THR A 141 7.31 18.54 -0.80
N LEU A 142 7.49 18.13 -2.06
CA LEU A 142 7.14 18.97 -3.22
C LEU A 142 5.66 19.32 -3.27
N ILE A 143 4.77 18.36 -2.97
CA ILE A 143 3.32 18.59 -2.93
C ILE A 143 2.97 19.61 -1.84
N LEU A 144 3.58 19.52 -0.65
CA LEU A 144 3.34 20.47 0.44
C LEU A 144 3.82 21.88 0.10
N ILE A 145 5.02 22.01 -0.48
CA ILE A 145 5.57 23.30 -0.91
C ILE A 145 4.70 23.90 -2.03
N GLY A 146 4.32 23.12 -3.03
CA GLY A 146 3.43 23.56 -4.11
C GLY A 146 2.08 24.03 -3.57
N SER A 147 1.48 23.26 -2.67
CA SER A 147 0.21 23.62 -2.01
C SER A 147 0.32 24.94 -1.22
N TRP A 148 1.46 25.17 -0.55
CA TRP A 148 1.71 26.42 0.18
C TRP A 148 1.81 27.63 -0.75
N LEU A 149 2.53 27.49 -1.88
CA LEU A 149 2.68 28.55 -2.87
C LEU A 149 1.34 28.89 -3.56
N ASP A 150 0.49 27.88 -3.79
CA ASP A 150 -0.81 28.05 -4.43
C ASP A 150 -1.92 28.52 -3.47
N TYR A 151 -1.69 28.46 -2.16
CA TYR A 151 -2.69 28.82 -1.13
C TYR A 151 -3.23 30.25 -1.33
N GLY A 152 -2.35 31.21 -1.61
CA GLY A 152 -2.74 32.61 -1.82
C GLY A 152 -3.65 32.82 -3.05
N LYS A 153 -3.52 31.97 -4.08
CA LYS A 153 -4.29 32.06 -5.32
C LYS A 153 -5.60 31.28 -5.27
N CYS A 154 -5.62 30.16 -4.55
CA CYS A 154 -6.75 29.22 -4.53
C CYS A 154 -7.63 29.28 -3.27
N SER A 155 -7.24 30.02 -2.24
CA SER A 155 -7.99 30.10 -0.97
C SER A 155 -9.41 30.67 -1.11
N GLY A 156 -9.65 31.58 -2.07
CA GLY A 156 -10.97 32.17 -2.32
C GLY A 156 -11.99 31.20 -2.91
N THR A 157 -11.57 30.25 -3.74
CA THR A 157 -12.46 29.33 -4.47
C THR A 157 -12.95 28.15 -3.63
N VAL A 158 -12.28 27.86 -2.52
CA VAL A 158 -12.59 26.70 -1.65
C VAL A 158 -13.68 27.01 -0.63
N ARG A 159 -13.89 28.29 -0.28
CA ARG A 159 -14.80 28.69 0.80
C ARG A 159 -16.30 28.58 0.44
N ASP A 160 -16.64 28.58 -0.85
CA ASP A 160 -18.01 28.81 -1.29
C ASP A 160 -18.74 27.59 -1.88
N SER A 161 -18.18 26.37 -1.85
CA SER A 161 -18.77 25.29 -2.70
C SER A 161 -18.89 23.88 -2.14
N LYS A 162 -18.64 23.59 -0.86
CA LYS A 162 -18.81 22.21 -0.35
C LYS A 162 -19.44 22.13 1.03
N PRO A 163 -20.62 21.49 1.19
CA PRO A 163 -21.13 21.14 2.52
C PRO A 163 -20.15 20.21 3.25
N ILE A 164 -20.18 20.32 4.58
CA ILE A 164 -19.16 19.77 5.50
C ILE A 164 -19.07 18.24 5.45
N ILE A 165 -20.14 17.55 5.01
CA ILE A 165 -20.22 16.08 4.93
C ILE A 165 -21.00 15.68 3.66
N HIS A 166 -20.36 14.93 2.77
CA HIS A 166 -21.01 14.25 1.63
C HIS A 166 -20.88 12.74 1.79
N PHE A 167 -21.96 12.06 2.18
CA PHE A 167 -21.94 10.61 2.43
C PHE A 167 -21.51 9.80 1.20
N ASP A 168 -22.03 10.15 0.02
CA ASP A 168 -21.69 9.49 -1.25
C ASP A 168 -20.22 9.65 -1.61
N GLY A 169 -19.69 10.87 -1.44
CA GLY A 169 -18.28 11.17 -1.71
C GLY A 169 -17.34 10.50 -0.71
N THR A 170 -17.81 10.30 0.53
CA THR A 170 -17.10 9.58 1.58
C THR A 170 -17.05 8.08 1.31
N ILE A 171 -18.18 7.45 0.95
CA ILE A 171 -18.22 6.04 0.55
C ILE A 171 -17.35 5.81 -0.69
N ALA A 172 -17.46 6.67 -1.69
CA ALA A 172 -16.66 6.56 -2.91
C ALA A 172 -15.15 6.68 -2.63
N SER A 173 -14.73 7.44 -1.61
CA SER A 173 -13.32 7.60 -1.24
C SER A 173 -12.80 6.48 -0.34
N LEU A 174 -13.68 5.71 0.30
CA LEU A 174 -13.32 4.66 1.25
C LEU A 174 -12.41 3.60 0.61
N GLY A 175 -12.71 3.18 -0.61
CA GLY A 175 -11.88 2.21 -1.34
C GLY A 175 -10.45 2.71 -1.56
N THR A 176 -10.28 3.99 -1.90
CA THR A 176 -8.96 4.61 -2.04
C THR A 176 -8.20 4.64 -0.72
N TYR A 177 -8.89 4.96 0.39
CA TYR A 177 -8.27 4.97 1.71
C TYR A 177 -7.83 3.57 2.14
N ILE A 178 -8.71 2.58 2.04
CA ILE A 178 -8.39 1.18 2.37
C ILE A 178 -7.25 0.67 1.50
N PHE A 179 -7.23 1.00 0.20
CA PHE A 179 -6.13 0.64 -0.69
C PHE A 179 -4.80 1.27 -0.24
N GLY A 180 -4.80 2.56 0.11
CA GLY A 180 -3.60 3.26 0.58
C GLY A 180 -3.01 2.71 1.88
N PHE A 181 -3.85 2.25 2.81
CA PHE A 181 -3.42 1.66 4.09
C PHE A 181 -3.30 0.12 4.05
N GLY A 182 -3.64 -0.52 2.92
CA GLY A 182 -3.82 -1.96 2.73
C GLY A 182 -2.56 -2.83 2.73
N GLY A 183 -1.41 -2.30 3.15
CA GLY A 183 -0.11 -2.98 3.05
C GLY A 183 0.10 -4.14 4.03
N HIS A 184 -0.71 -4.29 5.08
CA HIS A 184 -0.42 -5.26 6.15
C HIS A 184 -0.45 -6.73 5.70
N ILE A 185 -1.05 -7.02 4.55
CA ILE A 185 -1.12 -8.37 3.95
C ILE A 185 0.27 -8.98 3.68
N VAL A 186 1.28 -8.16 3.38
CA VAL A 186 2.66 -8.62 3.12
C VAL A 186 3.52 -8.68 4.38
N PHE A 187 3.02 -8.18 5.50
CA PHE A 187 3.80 -8.03 6.73
C PHE A 187 4.36 -9.34 7.28
N PRO A 188 3.64 -10.47 7.27
CA PRO A 188 4.20 -11.74 7.69
C PRO A 188 5.45 -12.15 6.89
N SER A 189 5.46 -11.88 5.58
CA SER A 189 6.63 -12.14 4.73
C SER A 189 7.78 -11.20 5.06
N VAL A 190 7.50 -9.90 5.19
CA VAL A 190 8.52 -8.90 5.58
C VAL A 190 9.11 -9.24 6.94
N GLN A 191 8.27 -9.57 7.92
CA GLN A 191 8.68 -9.95 9.26
C GLN A 191 9.50 -11.24 9.27
N HIS A 192 9.14 -12.23 8.46
CA HIS A 192 9.92 -13.46 8.32
C HIS A 192 11.34 -13.19 7.80
N ASP A 193 11.48 -12.23 6.88
CA ASP A 193 12.76 -11.87 6.25
C ASP A 193 13.58 -10.87 7.11
N MET A 194 13.04 -10.36 8.23
CA MET A 194 13.78 -9.47 9.13
C MET A 194 14.91 -10.21 9.87
N LYS A 195 16.04 -9.53 10.04
CA LYS A 195 17.12 -9.99 10.93
C LYS A 195 16.65 -10.18 12.39
N GLN A 196 15.69 -9.36 12.84
CA GLN A 196 15.10 -9.43 14.18
C GLN A 196 13.55 -9.36 14.10
N PRO A 197 12.86 -10.47 13.78
CA PRO A 197 11.41 -10.51 13.57
C PRO A 197 10.57 -10.05 14.77
N LYS A 198 11.12 -10.18 15.98
CA LYS A 198 10.47 -9.77 17.24
C LYS A 198 10.28 -8.26 17.38
N HIS A 199 10.99 -7.46 16.60
CA HIS A 199 10.87 -5.99 16.62
C HIS A 199 9.92 -5.43 15.56
N PHE A 200 9.31 -6.28 14.73
CA PHE A 200 8.43 -5.85 13.65
C PHE A 200 7.27 -4.96 14.13
N THR A 201 6.68 -5.25 15.30
CA THR A 201 5.61 -4.43 15.89
C THR A 201 6.02 -2.95 16.05
N ARG A 202 7.29 -2.66 16.37
CA ARG A 202 7.81 -1.28 16.46
C ARG A 202 7.84 -0.62 15.08
N SER A 203 8.27 -1.35 14.06
CA SER A 203 8.28 -0.89 12.67
C SER A 203 6.87 -0.66 12.12
N ALA A 204 5.92 -1.54 12.46
CA ALA A 204 4.52 -1.39 12.06
C ALA A 204 3.88 -0.14 12.67
N ILE A 205 4.10 0.12 13.97
CA ILE A 205 3.58 1.33 14.64
C ILE A 205 4.15 2.58 13.99
N LEU A 206 5.47 2.64 13.77
CA LEU A 206 6.13 3.79 13.13
C LEU A 206 5.65 4.02 11.68
N ALA A 207 5.20 2.98 10.98
CA ALA A 207 4.73 3.10 9.61
C ALA A 207 3.29 3.65 9.50
N TYR A 208 2.45 3.42 10.52
CA TYR A 208 1.05 3.84 10.53
C TYR A 208 0.76 5.11 11.34
N VAL A 209 1.64 5.48 12.27
CA VAL A 209 1.51 6.63 13.19
C VAL A 209 2.54 7.69 12.85
#